data_AF-A0A533QQF5-F1
#
_entry.id   AF-A0A533QQF5-F1
#
_cell.length_a   1.000
_cell.length_b   1.000
_cell.length_c   1.000
_cell.angle_alpha   90.00
_cell.angle_beta   90.00
_cell.angle_gamma   90.00
#
_symmetry.space_group_name_H-M   'P 1'
#
loop_
_entity.id
_entity.type
_entity.pdbx_description
1 polymer ?
#
loop_
_entity_poly.entity_id
_entity_poly.type
_entity_poly.pdbx_seq_one_letter_code
_entity_poly.pdbx_strand_id
1 'polypeptide(L)'
;MEINRSGLLPEALLIDLPEIDAQHEEIFRRIESLKAACFGSGPVSFAEFENLLDYLEYHFASEERIAQSVGVDFAGHATVHRDNLHALQKAFSEVRNGARDVHSFLRYAEYWFERHIAIEDRPFAVSVKNSRAKSGDGLRPANGS
;
A
#
# COMPACT_ATOMS: atom_id res chain seq x y z
N MET A 1 -20.83 -1.03 0.81
CA MET A 1 -19.76 -2.02 0.54
C MET A 1 -19.02 -2.19 1.85
N GLU A 2 -19.24 -3.31 2.52
CA GLU A 2 -18.59 -3.57 3.81
C GLU A 2 -17.13 -3.93 3.53
N ILE A 3 -16.21 -3.13 4.07
CA ILE A 3 -14.78 -3.41 3.99
C ILE A 3 -14.51 -4.45 5.09
N ASN A 4 -14.50 -5.72 4.70
CA ASN A 4 -14.21 -6.82 5.62
C ASN A 4 -12.71 -6.83 5.92
N ARG A 5 -12.34 -6.41 7.13
CA ARG A 5 -10.96 -6.43 7.60
C ARG A 5 -10.63 -7.84 8.14
N SER A 6 -9.76 -8.57 7.45
CA SER A 6 -9.14 -9.84 7.88
C SER A 6 -8.38 -9.79 9.22
N GLY A 7 -8.07 -8.62 9.76
CA GLY A 7 -7.31 -8.41 10.99
C GLY A 7 -5.80 -8.56 10.83
N LEU A 8 -5.29 -8.61 9.60
CA LEU A 8 -3.87 -8.82 9.31
C LEU A 8 -3.06 -7.51 9.25
N LEU A 9 -3.72 -6.38 9.03
CA LEU A 9 -3.10 -5.07 9.13
C LEU A 9 -2.99 -4.68 10.62
N PRO A 10 -1.77 -4.46 11.16
CA PRO A 10 -1.62 -3.97 12.52
C PRO A 10 -2.35 -2.64 12.73
N GLU A 11 -3.08 -2.49 13.85
CA GLU A 11 -3.81 -1.25 14.16
C GLU A 11 -2.89 -0.01 14.13
N ALA A 12 -1.64 -0.17 14.55
CA ALA A 12 -0.61 0.86 14.53
C ALA A 12 -0.23 1.35 13.12
N LEU A 13 -0.64 0.64 12.06
CA LEU A 13 -0.41 0.97 10.66
C LEU A 13 -1.68 1.51 9.96
N LEU A 14 -2.80 1.64 10.67
CA LEU A 14 -3.95 2.36 10.14
C LEU A 14 -3.61 3.85 9.93
N ILE A 15 -4.09 4.38 8.81
CA ILE A 15 -3.88 5.79 8.42
C ILE A 15 -5.21 6.57 8.32
N ASP A 16 -6.33 5.94 8.66
CA ASP A 16 -7.72 6.41 8.56
C ASP A 16 -8.09 6.97 7.17
N LEU A 17 -7.65 6.28 6.13
CA LEU A 17 -8.21 6.38 4.79
C LEU A 17 -8.83 5.02 4.48
N PRO A 18 -10.15 4.82 4.67
CA PRO A 18 -10.76 3.49 4.64
C PRO A 18 -10.48 2.68 3.37
N GLU A 19 -10.42 3.34 2.21
CA GLU A 19 -10.05 2.70 0.95
C GLU A 19 -8.60 2.20 0.97
N ILE A 20 -7.67 3.00 1.48
CA ILE A 20 -6.24 2.69 1.52
C ILE A 20 -5.94 1.65 2.62
N ASP A 21 -6.53 1.78 3.80
CA ASP A 21 -6.41 0.76 4.86
C ASP A 21 -6.87 -0.62 4.35
N ALA A 22 -7.92 -0.69 3.53
CA ALA A 22 -8.39 -1.94 2.93
C ALA A 22 -7.38 -2.54 1.94
N GLN A 23 -6.72 -1.69 1.16
CA GLN A 23 -5.68 -2.11 0.23
C GLN A 23 -4.42 -2.57 0.97
N HIS A 24 -4.01 -1.88 2.04
CA HIS A 24 -2.92 -2.30 2.90
C HIS A 24 -3.15 -3.69 3.46
N GLU A 25 -4.36 -3.91 3.96
CA GLU A 25 -4.76 -5.20 4.49
C GLU A 25 -4.74 -6.32 3.45
N GLU A 26 -5.22 -6.05 2.23
CA GLU A 26 -5.14 -7.02 1.13
C GLU A 26 -3.68 -7.35 0.76
N ILE A 27 -2.76 -6.38 0.83
CA ILE A 27 -1.33 -6.61 0.62
C ILE A 27 -0.76 -7.52 1.72
N PHE A 28 -1.03 -7.24 2.99
CA PHE A 28 -0.64 -8.13 4.11
C PHE A 28 -1.21 -9.53 3.93
N ARG A 29 -2.49 -9.65 3.55
CA ARG A 29 -3.14 -10.94 3.29
C ARG A 29 -2.45 -11.73 2.18
N ARG A 30 -2.03 -11.07 1.10
CA ARG A 30 -1.29 -11.70 0.00
C ARG A 30 0.08 -12.18 0.45
N ILE A 31 0.80 -11.36 1.22
CA ILE A 31 2.10 -11.74 1.81
C ILE A 31 1.95 -12.97 2.71
N GLU A 32 0.96 -12.98 3.61
CA GLU A 32 0.71 -14.11 4.50
C GLU A 32 0.30 -15.38 3.74
N SER A 33 -0.53 -15.24 2.70
CA SER A 33 -0.92 -16.36 1.83
C SER A 33 0.31 -16.96 1.13
N LEU A 34 1.21 -16.12 0.62
CA LEU A 34 2.46 -16.54 0.00
C LEU A 34 3.39 -17.24 1.01
N LYS A 35 3.53 -16.71 2.23
CA LYS A 35 4.30 -17.36 3.30
C LYS A 35 3.75 -18.76 3.60
N ALA A 36 2.43 -18.87 3.78
CA ALA A 36 1.76 -20.14 4.05
C ALA A 36 1.96 -21.15 2.90
N ALA A 37 1.83 -20.71 1.64
CA ALA A 37 2.07 -21.55 0.48
C ALA A 37 3.53 -22.07 0.42
N CYS A 38 4.51 -21.27 0.85
CA CYS A 38 5.91 -21.68 0.90
C CYS A 38 6.22 -22.74 1.98
N PHE A 39 5.36 -22.93 2.99
CA PHE A 39 5.50 -24.02 3.98
C PHE A 39 4.90 -25.35 3.52
N GLY A 40 4.09 -25.35 2.45
CA GLY A 40 3.50 -26.56 1.89
C GLY A 40 4.50 -27.40 1.10
N SER A 41 4.10 -28.63 0.76
CA SER A 41 4.87 -29.53 -0.10
C SER A 41 4.68 -29.27 -1.61
N GLY A 42 3.88 -28.26 -1.97
CA GLY A 42 3.64 -27.85 -3.35
C GLY A 42 4.70 -26.88 -3.88
N PRO A 43 4.91 -26.81 -5.20
CA PRO A 43 5.81 -25.83 -5.79
C PRO A 43 5.26 -24.41 -5.58
N VAL A 44 6.14 -23.49 -5.21
CA VAL A 44 5.82 -22.07 -5.08
C VAL A 44 5.40 -21.51 -6.44
N SER A 45 4.21 -20.90 -6.51
CA SER A 45 3.69 -20.30 -7.74
C SER A 45 4.20 -18.87 -7.91
N PHE A 46 5.08 -18.64 -8.88
CA PHE A 46 5.56 -17.28 -9.20
C PHE A 46 4.44 -16.34 -9.66
N ALA A 47 3.32 -16.86 -10.18
CA ALA A 47 2.17 -16.05 -10.54
C ALA A 47 1.57 -15.33 -9.32
N GLU A 48 1.62 -15.92 -8.12
CA GLU A 48 1.09 -15.27 -6.91
C GLU A 48 1.98 -14.10 -6.45
N PHE A 49 3.29 -14.16 -6.73
CA PHE A 49 4.22 -13.06 -6.49
C PHE A 49 4.02 -11.93 -7.50
N GLU A 50 3.81 -12.26 -8.77
CA GLU A 50 3.47 -11.28 -9.80
C GLU A 50 2.16 -10.56 -9.42
N ASN A 51 1.14 -11.32 -8.97
CA ASN A 51 -0.11 -10.75 -8.44
C ASN A 51 0.06 -9.86 -7.20
N LEU A 52 1.12 -10.02 -6.41
CA LEU A 52 1.43 -9.12 -5.30
C LEU A 52 1.99 -7.80 -5.83
N LEU A 53 2.91 -7.86 -6.80
CA LEU A 53 3.50 -6.67 -7.43
C LEU A 53 2.44 -5.86 -8.19
N ASP A 54 1.57 -6.53 -8.95
CA ASP A 54 0.46 -5.89 -9.66
C ASP A 54 -0.50 -5.19 -8.70
N TYR A 55 -0.74 -5.78 -7.52
CA TYR A 55 -1.61 -5.18 -6.51
C TYR A 55 -0.96 -3.97 -5.82
N LEU A 56 0.36 -3.99 -5.64
CA LEU A 56 1.10 -2.81 -5.17
C LEU A 56 1.01 -1.65 -6.17
N GLU A 57 1.15 -1.93 -7.47
CA GLU A 57 0.94 -0.92 -8.52
C GLU A 57 -0.47 -0.32 -8.49
N TYR A 58 -1.49 -1.17 -8.34
CA TYR A 58 -2.88 -0.73 -8.17
C TYR A 58 -3.08 0.15 -6.92
N HIS A 59 -2.46 -0.23 -5.81
CA HIS A 59 -2.52 0.52 -4.57
C HIS A 59 -1.89 1.91 -4.72
N PHE A 60 -0.69 1.99 -5.31
CA PHE A 60 -0.01 3.27 -5.60
C PHE A 60 -0.84 4.18 -6.51
N ALA A 61 -1.45 3.63 -7.55
CA ALA A 61 -2.35 4.39 -8.43
C ALA A 61 -3.61 4.91 -7.68
N SER A 62 -4.08 4.18 -6.67
CA SER A 62 -5.21 4.61 -5.83
C SER A 62 -4.84 5.80 -4.96
N GLU A 63 -3.65 5.79 -4.36
CA GLU A 63 -3.15 6.93 -3.59
C GLU A 63 -2.96 8.18 -4.45
N GLU A 64 -2.34 8.03 -5.62
CA GLU A 64 -2.14 9.13 -6.56
C GLU A 64 -3.48 9.73 -7.00
N ARG A 65 -4.46 8.88 -7.34
CA ARG A 65 -5.82 9.30 -7.68
C ARG A 65 -6.47 10.09 -6.53
N ILE A 66 -6.31 9.64 -5.29
CA ILE A 66 -6.82 10.35 -4.11
C ILE A 66 -6.14 11.71 -3.99
N ALA A 67 -4.81 11.77 -4.09
CA ALA A 67 -4.04 13.00 -4.00
C ALA A 67 -4.49 14.04 -5.03
N GLN A 68 -4.63 13.61 -6.30
CA GLN A 68 -5.11 14.44 -7.41
C GLN A 68 -6.53 14.96 -7.14
N SER A 69 -7.43 14.11 -6.63
CA SER A 69 -8.82 14.50 -6.34
C SER A 69 -8.97 15.59 -5.29
N VAL A 70 -7.98 15.75 -4.41
CA VAL A 70 -7.96 16.76 -3.34
C VAL A 70 -6.86 17.81 -3.50
N GLY A 71 -6.16 17.84 -4.64
CA GLY A 71 -5.11 18.81 -4.93
C GLY A 71 -3.90 18.74 -3.99
N VAL A 72 -3.56 17.57 -3.47
CA VAL A 72 -2.34 17.34 -2.66
C VAL A 72 -1.18 17.03 -3.61
N ASP A 73 -0.03 17.67 -3.40
CA ASP A 73 1.20 17.33 -4.13
C ASP A 73 1.64 15.90 -3.82
N PHE A 74 1.89 15.13 -4.87
CA PHE A 74 2.20 13.71 -4.81
C PHE A 74 3.51 13.36 -5.53
N ALA A 75 4.23 14.33 -6.10
CA ALA A 75 5.39 14.05 -6.95
C ALA A 75 6.54 13.35 -6.19
N GLY A 76 6.77 13.75 -4.94
CA GLY A 76 7.75 13.10 -4.05
C GLY A 76 7.35 11.66 -3.73
N HIS A 77 6.10 11.44 -3.31
CA HIS A 77 5.58 10.12 -2.98
C HIS A 77 5.60 9.19 -4.21
N ALA A 78 5.13 9.65 -5.37
CA ALA A 78 5.18 8.88 -6.62
C ALA A 78 6.61 8.45 -7.01
N THR A 79 7.63 9.24 -6.64
CA THR A 79 9.04 8.85 -6.86
C THR A 79 9.44 7.70 -5.94
N VAL A 80 9.06 7.79 -4.66
CA VAL A 80 9.26 6.70 -3.69
C VAL A 80 8.56 5.41 -4.16
N HIS A 81 7.33 5.49 -4.68
CA HIS A 81 6.63 4.33 -5.25
C HIS A 81 7.39 3.67 -6.39
N ARG A 82 7.86 4.45 -7.39
CA ARG A 82 8.63 3.90 -8.53
C ARG A 82 9.91 3.22 -8.07
N ASP A 83 10.65 3.86 -7.17
CA ASP A 83 11.93 3.33 -6.68
C ASP A 83 11.72 2.04 -5.87
N ASN A 84 10.69 2.02 -5.02
CA ASN A 84 10.32 0.86 -4.22
C ASN A 84 9.86 -0.31 -5.09
N LEU A 85 8.98 -0.06 -6.06
CA LEU A 85 8.49 -1.08 -6.97
C LEU A 85 9.63 -1.71 -7.78
N HIS A 86 10.53 -0.88 -8.31
CA HIS A 86 11.73 -1.38 -9.00
C HIS A 86 12.60 -2.24 -8.07
N ALA A 87 12.78 -1.84 -6.81
CA ALA A 87 13.54 -2.64 -5.84
C ALA A 87 12.89 -4.00 -5.56
N LEU A 88 11.56 -4.05 -5.41
CA LEU A 88 10.81 -5.29 -5.22
C LEU A 88 10.85 -6.18 -6.46
N GLN A 89 10.65 -5.63 -7.66
CA GLN A 89 10.75 -6.36 -8.92
C GLN A 89 12.16 -6.97 -9.10
N LYS A 90 13.21 -6.21 -8.77
CA LYS A 90 14.59 -6.73 -8.79
C LYS A 90 14.77 -7.87 -7.78
N ALA A 91 14.34 -7.68 -6.54
CA ALA A 91 14.45 -8.71 -5.51
C ALA A 91 13.67 -9.99 -5.89
N PHE A 92 12.52 -9.85 -6.55
CA PHE A 92 11.77 -10.99 -7.07
C PHE A 92 12.48 -11.68 -8.26
N SER A 93 13.13 -10.93 -9.14
CA SER A 93 13.97 -11.51 -10.20
C SER A 93 15.11 -12.37 -9.64
N GLU A 94 15.73 -11.94 -8.53
CA GLU A 94 16.73 -12.72 -7.79
C GLU A 94 16.14 -14.01 -7.17
N VAL A 95 14.86 -14.01 -6.79
CA VAL A 95 14.19 -15.25 -6.38
C VAL A 95 14.02 -16.19 -7.57
N ARG A 96 13.54 -15.68 -8.72
CA ARG A 96 13.31 -16.48 -9.93
C ARG A 96 14.57 -17.16 -10.46
N ASN A 97 15.73 -16.52 -10.32
CA ASN A 97 17.00 -17.07 -10.78
C ASN A 97 17.76 -17.87 -9.70
N GLY A 98 17.19 -17.99 -8.50
CA GLY A 98 17.77 -18.75 -7.39
C GLY A 98 18.89 -18.02 -6.61
N ALA A 99 19.18 -16.76 -6.91
CA ALA A 99 20.15 -15.95 -6.18
C ALA A 99 19.63 -15.47 -4.80
N ARG A 100 18.31 -15.48 -4.60
CA ARG A 100 17.64 -15.10 -3.34
C ARG A 100 16.64 -16.15 -2.91
N ASP A 101 16.62 -16.44 -1.62
CA ASP A 101 15.62 -17.30 -0.99
C ASP A 101 14.24 -16.61 -0.91
N VAL A 102 13.17 -17.37 -1.17
CA VAL A 102 11.79 -16.88 -1.20
C VAL A 102 11.33 -16.32 0.15
N HIS A 103 11.70 -16.96 1.26
CA HIS A 103 11.31 -16.47 2.59
C HIS A 103 12.02 -15.16 2.93
N SER A 104 13.26 -15.01 2.49
CA SER A 104 14.02 -13.75 2.61
C SER A 104 13.39 -12.62 1.79
N PHE A 105 12.87 -12.90 0.59
CA PHE A 105 12.09 -11.93 -0.18
C PHE A 105 10.79 -11.54 0.54
N LEU A 106 10.00 -12.51 1.03
CA LEU A 106 8.72 -12.22 1.68
C LEU A 106 8.90 -11.40 2.97
N ARG A 107 9.91 -11.72 3.79
CA ARG A 107 10.26 -10.89 4.96
C ARG A 107 10.68 -9.47 4.56
N TYR A 108 11.44 -9.34 3.48
CA TYR A 108 11.85 -8.04 2.97
C TYR A 108 10.64 -7.22 2.49
N ALA A 109 9.73 -7.84 1.72
CA ALA A 109 8.53 -7.18 1.21
C ALA A 109 7.61 -6.70 2.35
N GLU A 110 7.38 -7.55 3.37
CA GLU A 110 6.60 -7.18 4.55
C GLU A 110 7.21 -5.99 5.30
N TYR A 111 8.49 -6.11 5.69
CA TYR A 111 9.19 -5.04 6.43
C TYR A 111 9.22 -3.73 5.63
N TRP A 112 9.48 -3.83 4.32
CA TRP A 112 9.44 -2.69 3.43
C TRP A 112 8.07 -2.02 3.43
N PHE A 113 6.99 -2.81 3.37
CA PHE A 113 5.64 -2.29 3.30
C PHE A 113 5.20 -1.63 4.62
N GLU A 114 5.51 -2.24 5.76
CA GLU A 114 5.30 -1.62 7.07
C GLU A 114 6.00 -0.26 7.18
N ARG A 115 7.24 -0.18 6.71
CA ARG A 115 8.03 1.05 6.71
C ARG A 115 7.44 2.09 5.76
N HIS A 116 6.98 1.68 4.57
CA HIS A 116 6.33 2.56 3.60
C HIS A 116 5.09 3.22 4.21
N ILE A 117 4.20 2.43 4.82
CA ILE A 117 3.01 2.95 5.50
C ILE A 117 3.36 3.95 6.61
N ALA A 118 4.36 3.60 7.42
CA ALA A 118 4.73 4.42 8.57
C ALA A 118 5.35 5.77 8.17
N ILE A 119 6.15 5.80 7.10
CA ILE A 119 6.98 6.96 6.74
C ILE A 119 6.37 7.79 5.62
N GLU A 120 5.66 7.17 4.68
CA GLU A 120 5.14 7.84 3.47
C GLU A 120 3.61 7.99 3.54
N ASP A 121 2.88 6.90 3.75
CA ASP A 121 1.40 6.90 3.64
C ASP A 121 0.75 7.64 4.80
N ARG A 122 1.34 7.56 6.01
CA ARG A 122 0.83 8.28 7.18
C ARG A 122 0.90 9.81 6.99
N PRO A 123 2.03 10.43 6.61
CA PRO A 123 2.05 11.85 6.26
C PRO A 123 1.15 12.22 5.07
N PHE A 124 1.06 11.35 4.06
CA PHE A 124 0.15 11.53 2.94
C PHE A 124 -1.32 11.60 3.41
N ALA A 125 -1.76 10.67 4.24
CA ALA A 125 -3.12 10.65 4.78
C ALA A 125 -3.45 11.91 5.58
N VAL A 126 -2.50 12.41 6.38
CA VAL A 126 -2.65 13.69 7.09
C VAL A 126 -2.86 14.84 6.10
N SER A 127 -2.09 14.88 5.01
CA SER A 127 -2.22 15.92 3.97
C SER A 127 -3.57 15.86 3.26
N VAL A 128 -4.06 14.66 2.93
CA VAL A 128 -5.38 14.45 2.34
C VAL A 128 -6.50 14.92 3.27
N LYS A 129 -6.46 14.53 4.56
CA LYS A 129 -7.47 14.95 5.56
C LYS A 129 -7.48 16.48 5.71
N ASN A 130 -6.31 17.11 5.77
CA ASN A 130 -6.18 18.56 5.85
C ASN A 130 -6.75 19.26 4.61
N SER A 131 -6.52 18.73 3.41
CA SER A 131 -7.08 19.31 2.18
C SER A 131 -8.61 19.19 2.12
N ARG A 132 -9.15 18.02 2.51
CA ARG A 132 -10.60 17.78 2.60
C ARG A 132 -11.27 18.72 3.60
N ALA A 133 -10.67 18.93 4.77
CA ALA A 133 -11.19 19.84 5.78
C ALA A 133 -11.25 21.29 5.29
N LYS A 134 -10.18 21.78 4.62
CA LYS A 134 -10.15 23.13 4.03
C LYS A 134 -11.19 23.33 2.95
N SER A 135 -11.48 22.28 2.17
CA SER A 135 -12.49 22.32 1.10
C SER A 135 -13.93 22.27 1.65
N GLY A 136 -14.14 21.67 2.83
CA GLY A 136 -15.44 21.57 3.49
C GLY A 136 -15.87 22.83 4.25
N ASP A 137 -14.93 23.69 4.68
CA ASP A 137 -15.20 24.90 5.48
C ASP A 137 -15.60 26.13 4.62
N GLY A 138 -15.72 25.95 3.29
CA GLY A 138 -16.07 26.99 2.33
C GLY A 138 -17.56 27.34 2.21
N LEU A 139 -18.45 26.66 2.94
CA LEU A 139 -19.91 26.90 2.90
C LEU A 139 -20.42 27.49 4.24
N ARG A 140 -19.97 28.69 4.60
CA ARG A 140 -20.70 29.50 5.60
C ARG A 140 -21.97 30.07 4.95
N PRO A 141 -23.16 29.92 5.57
CA PRO A 141 -24.35 30.59 5.06
C PRO A 141 -24.16 32.09 5.17
N ALA A 142 -24.37 32.79 4.06
CA ALA A 142 -24.53 34.24 4.06
C ALA A 142 -25.82 34.57 4.83
N ASN A 143 -25.71 34.82 6.14
CA ASN A 143 -26.73 35.54 6.86
C ASN A 143 -26.69 37.00 6.42
N GLY A 144 -27.50 37.32 5.41
CA GLY A 144 -27.85 38.67 5.01
C GLY A 144 -29.21 39.03 5.59
N SER A 145 -29.15 40.00 6.51
CA SER A 145 -30.17 40.87 7.14
C SER A 145 -31.63 40.80 6.71
#